data_AF-A0AB73GDM5-F1
#
_entry.id   AF-A0AB73GDM5-F1
#
_cell.length_a   1.000
_cell.length_b   1.000
_cell.length_c   1.000
_cell.angle_alpha   90.00
_cell.angle_beta   90.00
_cell.angle_gamma   90.00
#
_symmetry.space_group_name_H-M   'P 1'
#
loop_
_entity.id
_entity.type
_entity.pdbx_description
1 polymer ?
#
loop_
_entity_poly.entity_id
_entity_poly.type
_entity_poly.pdbx_seq_one_letter_code
_entity_poly.pdbx_strand_id
1 'polypeptide(L)'
;MSRNCVNVLSVINSASNISTETINGRDHIIVRGITPVVDDIVMNRKLYPAAEIAKSYKTLERNPMPLGHPKLDGKHISARDVQAVNQYHVGAWLQNVNHSGGKVTGDMYVDRRYAEASDNGKRLLARLDDMAAGNNSEPIHISTGLTYSGIVANGDSKGKKYDEIATNMDFDHVAVLLDEPGAGTPNDGVG
;
A
#
# COMPACT_ATOMS: atom_id res chain seq x y z
N MET A 1 -20.76 1.56 -16.16
CA MET A 1 -19.46 0.84 -16.15
C MET A 1 -19.15 0.47 -14.71
N SER A 2 -19.01 -0.82 -14.37
CA SER A 2 -18.63 -1.22 -13.01
C SER A 2 -17.12 -1.09 -12.84
N ARG A 3 -16.68 -0.37 -11.81
CA ARG A 3 -15.26 -0.25 -11.43
C ARG A 3 -14.91 -1.41 -10.49
N ASN A 4 -13.86 -2.16 -10.82
CA ASN A 4 -13.39 -3.29 -10.01
C ASN A 4 -12.23 -2.85 -9.09
N CYS A 5 -12.16 -3.39 -7.87
CA CYS A 5 -11.11 -3.09 -6.87
C CYS A 5 -10.05 -4.20 -6.82
N VAL A 6 -8.74 -3.88 -6.77
CA VAL A 6 -7.65 -4.86 -6.53
C VAL A 6 -6.62 -4.30 -5.54
N ASN A 7 -5.83 -5.19 -4.91
CA ASN A 7 -4.95 -5.03 -3.75
C ASN A 7 -3.49 -5.51 -4.08
N VAL A 8 -2.42 -4.74 -3.79
CA VAL A 8 -0.99 -5.01 -4.19
C VAL A 8 0.03 -4.92 -3.04
N LEU A 9 0.75 -5.99 -2.66
CA LEU A 9 1.31 -6.07 -1.30
C LEU A 9 2.83 -6.17 -1.07
N SER A 10 3.34 -5.72 0.11
CA SER A 10 4.78 -5.86 0.47
C SER A 10 5.37 -5.48 1.85
N VAL A 11 6.63 -5.84 2.13
CA VAL A 11 7.28 -5.76 3.46
C VAL A 11 8.15 -4.51 3.75
N ILE A 12 7.93 -3.87 4.90
CA ILE A 12 8.89 -2.95 5.55
C ILE A 12 9.98 -3.76 6.29
N ASN A 13 11.28 -3.56 6.00
CA ASN A 13 12.33 -4.54 6.37
C ASN A 13 13.54 -4.01 7.15
N SER A 14 13.65 -2.72 7.51
CA SER A 14 14.85 -2.24 8.22
C SER A 14 14.61 -1.03 9.12
N ALA A 15 15.09 -1.10 10.37
CA ALA A 15 15.11 0.00 11.34
C ALA A 15 15.72 1.29 10.77
N SER A 16 16.72 1.16 9.88
CA SER A 16 17.40 2.29 9.23
C SER A 16 16.50 3.16 8.37
N ASN A 17 15.35 2.65 7.93
CA ASN A 17 14.42 3.37 7.07
C ASN A 17 13.27 4.01 7.85
N ILE A 18 13.21 3.77 9.17
CA ILE A 18 12.18 4.31 10.05
C ILE A 18 12.79 5.46 10.86
N SER A 19 12.20 6.64 10.77
CA SER A 19 12.58 7.79 11.59
C SER A 19 11.37 8.43 12.23
N THR A 20 11.59 9.26 13.26
CA THR A 20 10.58 10.19 13.76
C THR A 20 10.98 11.61 13.40
N GLU A 21 10.03 12.39 12.88
CA GLU A 21 10.22 13.80 12.54
C GLU A 21 9.06 14.64 13.06
N THR A 22 9.33 15.89 13.46
CA THR A 22 8.29 16.83 13.85
C THR A 22 7.81 17.62 12.63
N ILE A 23 6.57 17.40 12.22
CA ILE A 23 5.92 18.06 11.09
C ILE A 23 4.70 18.83 11.62
N ASN A 24 4.62 20.12 11.34
CA ASN A 24 3.55 21.00 11.83
C ASN A 24 3.35 20.92 13.36
N GLY A 25 4.44 20.78 14.11
CA GLY A 25 4.43 20.68 15.58
C GLY A 25 3.95 19.35 16.15
N ARG A 26 3.83 18.29 15.33
CA ARG A 26 3.47 16.94 15.79
C ARG A 26 4.50 15.91 15.31
N ASP A 27 4.70 14.89 16.12
CA ASP A 27 5.61 13.79 15.78
C ASP A 27 4.98 12.86 14.75
N HIS A 28 5.75 12.55 13.72
CA HIS A 28 5.40 11.65 12.64
C HIS A 28 6.44 10.56 12.54
N ILE A 29 6.00 9.31 12.45
CA ILE A 29 6.87 8.22 12.01
C ILE A 29 6.93 8.27 10.49
N ILE A 30 8.12 8.17 9.93
CA ILE A 30 8.35 8.09 8.48
C ILE A 30 9.04 6.77 8.19
N VAL A 31 8.39 5.93 7.38
CA VAL A 31 8.98 4.72 6.80
C VAL A 31 9.33 5.00 5.35
N ARG A 32 10.62 5.04 5.05
CA ARG A 32 11.12 5.44 3.73
C ARG A 32 11.19 4.31 2.73
N GLY A 33 10.89 4.65 1.48
CA GLY A 33 11.17 3.82 0.33
C GLY A 33 10.35 2.52 0.28
N ILE A 34 9.13 2.54 0.81
CA ILE A 34 8.19 1.44 0.59
C ILE A 34 7.84 1.35 -0.89
N THR A 35 7.58 0.15 -1.39
CA THR A 35 7.35 -0.11 -2.82
C THR A 35 5.93 -0.64 -3.03
N PRO A 36 4.91 0.20 -3.27
CA PRO A 36 3.52 -0.26 -3.39
C PRO A 36 3.23 -1.09 -4.64
N VAL A 37 4.04 -0.98 -5.71
CA VAL A 37 3.86 -1.75 -6.95
C VAL A 37 5.16 -1.75 -7.78
N VAL A 38 5.37 -2.80 -8.58
CA VAL A 38 6.45 -2.88 -9.57
C VAL A 38 5.90 -3.18 -10.96
N ASP A 39 6.66 -2.81 -11.98
CA ASP A 39 6.28 -2.96 -13.38
C ASP A 39 6.00 -4.43 -13.75
N ASP A 40 4.99 -4.65 -14.58
CA ASP A 40 4.61 -5.95 -15.16
C ASP A 40 4.33 -7.05 -14.12
N ILE A 41 4.02 -6.67 -12.88
CA ILE A 41 3.64 -7.62 -11.84
C ILE A 41 2.33 -8.30 -12.19
N VAL A 42 2.22 -9.59 -11.84
CA VAL A 42 0.97 -10.35 -11.91
C VAL A 42 0.45 -10.61 -10.50
N MET A 43 -0.77 -10.17 -10.22
CA MET A 43 -1.46 -10.40 -8.95
C MET A 43 -2.90 -10.77 -9.19
N ASN A 44 -3.40 -11.77 -8.46
CA ASN A 44 -4.79 -12.22 -8.60
C ASN A 44 -5.17 -12.52 -10.06
N ARG A 45 -4.22 -13.13 -10.80
CA ARG A 45 -4.29 -13.46 -12.24
C ARG A 45 -4.39 -12.24 -13.19
N LYS A 46 -4.10 -11.04 -12.70
CA LYS A 46 -4.11 -9.80 -13.48
C LYS A 46 -2.71 -9.29 -13.70
N LEU A 47 -2.37 -8.97 -14.93
CA LEU A 47 -1.15 -8.24 -15.27
C LEU A 47 -1.35 -6.74 -15.01
N TYR A 48 -0.36 -6.10 -14.40
CA TYR A 48 -0.24 -4.66 -14.22
C TYR A 48 0.90 -4.14 -15.10
N PRO A 49 0.62 -3.72 -16.35
CA PRO A 49 1.68 -3.37 -17.29
C PRO A 49 2.47 -2.14 -16.83
N ALA A 50 3.78 -2.14 -17.08
CA ALA A 50 4.67 -1.01 -16.84
C ALA A 50 4.12 0.32 -17.42
N ALA A 51 3.58 0.26 -18.64
CA ALA A 51 3.02 1.43 -19.32
C ALA A 51 1.77 1.99 -18.64
N GLU A 52 0.94 1.15 -18.02
CA GLU A 52 -0.24 1.60 -17.28
C GLU A 52 0.15 2.11 -15.89
N ILE A 53 1.16 1.50 -15.25
CA ILE A 53 1.72 1.99 -13.98
C ILE A 53 2.35 3.37 -14.18
N ALA A 54 3.16 3.55 -15.23
CA ALA A 54 3.80 4.83 -15.54
C ALA A 54 2.79 5.98 -15.74
N LYS A 55 1.59 5.70 -16.27
CA LYS A 55 0.52 6.69 -16.43
C LYS A 55 -0.18 7.05 -15.12
N SER A 56 -0.24 6.12 -14.17
CA SER A 56 -1.13 6.19 -13.02
C SER A 56 -0.41 6.35 -11.68
N TYR A 57 0.88 6.03 -11.57
CA TYR A 57 1.58 5.96 -10.28
C TYR A 57 1.50 7.27 -9.47
N LYS A 58 1.44 8.44 -10.12
CA LYS A 58 1.30 9.73 -9.42
C LYS A 58 -0.03 9.88 -8.67
N THR A 59 -1.04 9.08 -9.00
CA THR A 59 -2.30 9.03 -8.21
C THR A 59 -2.11 8.41 -6.83
N LEU A 60 -0.96 7.75 -6.56
CA LEU A 60 -0.60 7.29 -5.22
C LEU A 60 -0.16 8.42 -4.28
N GLU A 61 0.21 9.58 -4.80
CA GLU A 61 0.69 10.70 -4.00
C GLU A 61 -0.42 11.16 -3.04
N ARG A 62 -0.10 11.25 -1.75
CA ARG A 62 -1.04 11.62 -0.67
C ARG A 62 -2.20 10.64 -0.50
N ASN A 63 -2.09 9.41 -0.98
CA ASN A 63 -3.09 8.38 -0.73
C ASN A 63 -3.14 7.96 0.74
N PRO A 64 -4.33 7.70 1.30
CA PRO A 64 -4.46 7.16 2.64
C PRO A 64 -3.83 5.77 2.74
N MET A 65 -3.30 5.45 3.92
CA MET A 65 -2.77 4.14 4.26
C MET A 65 -3.58 3.53 5.42
N PRO A 66 -4.77 2.97 5.14
CA PRO A 66 -5.62 2.37 6.17
C PRO A 66 -4.98 1.12 6.78
N LEU A 67 -5.37 0.72 7.98
CA LEU A 67 -5.01 -0.60 8.51
C LEU A 67 -5.96 -1.66 7.95
N GLY A 68 -5.48 -2.51 7.04
CA GLY A 68 -6.33 -3.46 6.31
C GLY A 68 -7.10 -2.83 5.15
N HIS A 69 -7.71 -3.67 4.32
CA HIS A 69 -8.58 -3.20 3.24
C HIS A 69 -9.95 -2.78 3.76
N PRO A 70 -10.39 -1.54 3.49
CA PRO A 70 -11.72 -1.10 3.87
C PRO A 70 -12.82 -1.96 3.23
N LYS A 71 -13.76 -2.39 4.06
CA LYS A 71 -14.95 -3.13 3.63
C LYS A 71 -16.19 -2.58 4.34
N LEU A 72 -17.31 -2.62 3.64
CA LEU A 72 -18.64 -2.38 4.19
C LEU A 72 -19.57 -3.47 3.67
N ASP A 73 -20.28 -4.14 4.57
CA ASP A 73 -21.14 -5.29 4.27
C ASP A 73 -20.42 -6.37 3.41
N GLY A 74 -19.15 -6.62 3.74
CA GLY A 74 -18.28 -7.57 3.04
C GLY A 74 -17.76 -7.12 1.68
N LYS A 75 -18.16 -5.94 1.19
CA LYS A 75 -17.72 -5.38 -0.10
C LYS A 75 -16.58 -4.39 0.10
N HIS A 76 -15.58 -4.44 -0.77
CA HIS A 76 -14.51 -3.45 -0.79
C HIS A 76 -15.05 -2.06 -1.11
N ILE A 77 -14.61 -1.07 -0.32
CA ILE A 77 -14.93 0.34 -0.52
C ILE A 77 -13.64 1.16 -0.56
N SER A 78 -13.75 2.39 -1.07
CA SER A 78 -12.61 3.32 -1.07
C SER A 78 -12.19 3.64 0.37
N ALA A 79 -10.89 3.79 0.61
CA ALA A 79 -10.37 4.26 1.90
C ALA A 79 -10.73 5.73 2.18
N ARG A 80 -11.23 6.45 1.17
CA ARG A 80 -11.75 7.82 1.29
C ARG A 80 -13.23 7.87 1.63
N ASP A 81 -13.93 6.74 1.62
CA ASP A 81 -15.30 6.67 2.10
C ASP A 81 -15.36 7.05 3.59
N VAL A 82 -16.37 7.81 3.99
CA VAL A 82 -16.45 8.33 5.37
C VAL A 82 -16.58 7.21 6.42
N GLN A 83 -17.22 6.08 6.08
CA GLN A 83 -17.30 4.93 6.97
C GLN A 83 -15.98 4.17 6.99
N ALA A 84 -15.27 4.09 5.86
CA ALA A 84 -13.91 3.55 5.83
C ALA A 84 -12.97 4.38 6.70
N VAL A 85 -13.02 5.71 6.60
CA VAL A 85 -12.19 6.61 7.42
C VAL A 85 -12.45 6.36 8.90
N ASN A 86 -13.71 6.26 9.33
CA ASN A 86 -14.03 6.05 10.74
C ASN A 86 -13.52 4.71 11.31
N GLN A 87 -13.32 3.69 10.49
CA GLN A 87 -13.00 2.33 10.94
C GLN A 87 -11.54 1.93 10.68
N TYR A 88 -10.97 2.38 9.56
CA TYR A 88 -9.68 1.90 9.04
C TYR A 88 -8.58 2.97 9.05
N HIS A 89 -8.92 4.25 9.23
CA HIS A 89 -7.92 5.32 9.27
C HIS A 89 -7.03 5.20 10.52
N VAL A 90 -5.73 5.27 10.30
CA VAL A 90 -4.69 5.19 11.35
C VAL A 90 -3.71 6.35 11.29
N GLY A 91 -4.11 7.49 10.72
CA GLY A 91 -3.25 8.68 10.62
C GLY A 91 -2.10 8.52 9.61
N ALA A 92 -2.14 7.48 8.78
CA ALA A 92 -1.09 7.16 7.84
C ALA A 92 -1.44 7.54 6.39
N TRP A 93 -0.44 8.00 5.64
CA TRP A 93 -0.56 8.32 4.21
C TRP A 93 0.77 8.07 3.47
N LEU A 94 0.68 7.86 2.16
CA LEU A 94 1.83 7.75 1.27
C LEU A 94 2.20 9.12 0.70
N GLN A 95 3.49 9.42 0.63
CA GLN A 95 4.00 10.67 0.05
C GLN A 95 5.37 10.46 -0.62
N ASN A 96 5.82 11.42 -1.42
CA ASN A 96 7.11 11.41 -2.14
C ASN A 96 7.19 10.28 -3.17
N VAL A 97 6.12 10.07 -3.93
CA VAL A 97 6.03 8.94 -4.86
C VAL A 97 6.92 9.15 -6.08
N ASN A 98 7.73 8.14 -6.38
CA ASN A 98 8.64 8.10 -7.51
C ASN A 98 8.45 6.80 -8.31
N HIS A 99 8.73 6.84 -9.62
CA HIS A 99 8.78 5.66 -10.48
C HIS A 99 10.12 5.62 -11.20
N SER A 100 10.95 4.65 -10.86
CA SER A 100 12.28 4.49 -11.45
C SER A 100 12.74 3.04 -11.39
N GLY A 101 13.46 2.57 -12.41
CA GLY A 101 14.02 1.21 -12.43
C GLY A 101 12.95 0.11 -12.35
N GLY A 102 11.75 0.37 -12.88
CA GLY A 102 10.63 -0.59 -12.87
C GLY A 102 9.92 -0.73 -11.52
N LYS A 103 10.13 0.22 -10.59
CA LYS A 103 9.52 0.21 -9.26
C LYS A 103 8.88 1.55 -8.94
N VAL A 104 7.70 1.51 -8.35
CA VAL A 104 7.10 2.68 -7.72
C VAL A 104 7.45 2.66 -6.24
N THR A 105 8.09 3.71 -5.76
CA THR A 105 8.46 3.87 -4.35
C THR A 105 7.75 5.08 -3.75
N GLY A 106 7.57 5.09 -2.43
CA GLY A 106 7.15 6.26 -1.66
C GLY A 106 7.46 6.09 -0.19
N ASP A 107 7.14 7.11 0.60
CA ASP A 107 7.35 7.12 2.04
C ASP A 107 5.99 7.06 2.74
N MET A 108 5.85 6.14 3.71
CA MET A 108 4.71 6.14 4.62
C MET A 108 4.97 7.17 5.72
N TYR A 109 4.07 8.11 5.88
CA TYR A 109 4.02 9.01 7.02
C TYR A 109 2.90 8.57 7.95
N VAL A 110 3.14 8.60 9.26
CA VAL A 110 2.14 8.29 10.29
C VAL A 110 2.12 9.40 11.33
N ASP A 111 1.04 10.18 11.40
CA ASP A 111 0.83 11.17 12.48
C ASP A 111 0.51 10.42 13.78
N ARG A 112 1.48 10.40 14.72
CA ARG A 112 1.35 9.62 15.96
C ARG A 112 0.09 9.98 16.74
N ARG A 113 -0.24 11.28 16.83
CA ARG A 113 -1.38 11.76 17.60
C ARG A 113 -2.71 11.23 17.07
N TYR A 114 -2.84 11.10 15.75
CA TYR A 114 -4.04 10.52 15.13
C TYR A 114 -4.06 8.99 15.23
N ALA A 115 -2.91 8.33 15.05
CA ALA A 115 -2.81 6.89 15.22
C ALA A 115 -3.17 6.44 16.64
N GLU A 116 -2.75 7.19 17.67
CA GLU A 116 -3.07 6.90 19.08
C GLU A 116 -4.58 6.94 19.41
N ALA A 117 -5.39 7.56 18.56
CA ALA A 117 -6.82 7.73 18.80
C ALA A 117 -7.65 6.46 18.57
N SER A 118 -7.06 5.40 17.99
CA SER A 118 -7.73 4.12 17.75
C SER A 118 -6.86 2.93 18.17
N ASP A 119 -7.48 1.80 18.47
CA ASP A 119 -6.73 0.59 18.82
C ASP A 119 -5.92 0.08 17.61
N ASN A 120 -6.46 0.21 16.40
CA ASN A 120 -5.74 -0.11 15.16
C ASN A 120 -4.50 0.78 14.97
N GLY A 121 -4.59 2.08 15.22
CA GLY A 121 -3.44 2.96 15.09
C GLY A 121 -2.40 2.72 16.19
N LYS A 122 -2.80 2.43 17.43
CA LYS A 122 -1.87 1.99 18.49
C LYS A 122 -1.12 0.71 18.12
N ARG A 123 -1.80 -0.26 17.50
CA ARG A 123 -1.16 -1.49 17.01
C ARG A 123 -0.12 -1.20 15.93
N LEU A 124 -0.43 -0.31 14.99
CA LEU A 124 0.52 0.13 13.98
C LEU A 124 1.74 0.81 14.61
N LEU A 125 1.52 1.76 15.52
CA LEU A 125 2.61 2.45 16.21
C LEU A 125 3.52 1.49 16.97
N ALA A 126 2.94 0.56 17.73
CA ALA A 126 3.71 -0.45 18.46
C ALA A 126 4.60 -1.28 17.51
N ARG A 127 4.06 -1.72 16.36
CA ARG A 127 4.87 -2.45 15.39
C ARG A 127 5.98 -1.59 14.77
N LEU A 128 5.71 -0.36 14.41
CA LEU A 128 6.72 0.53 13.84
C LEU A 128 7.82 0.89 14.85
N ASP A 129 7.45 1.12 16.12
CA ASP A 129 8.39 1.41 17.20
C ASP A 129 9.28 0.19 17.51
N ASP A 130 8.72 -1.02 17.55
CA ASP A 130 9.50 -2.26 17.69
C ASP A 130 10.50 -2.44 16.55
N MET A 131 10.07 -2.18 15.30
CA MET A 131 10.95 -2.25 14.13
C MET A 131 12.06 -1.20 14.20
N ALA A 132 11.74 0.04 14.60
CA ALA A 132 12.71 1.13 14.75
C ALA A 132 13.72 0.85 15.86
N ALA A 133 13.30 0.18 16.94
CA ALA A 133 14.17 -0.25 18.03
C ALA A 133 15.08 -1.45 17.66
N GLY A 134 14.90 -2.04 16.47
CA GLY A 134 15.64 -3.22 16.06
C GLY A 134 15.20 -4.51 16.76
N ASN A 135 14.01 -4.52 17.37
CA ASN A 135 13.44 -5.73 17.92
C ASN A 135 13.14 -6.70 16.77
N ASN A 136 13.50 -7.99 16.93
CA ASN A 136 13.22 -9.02 15.93
C ASN A 136 11.71 -9.11 15.72
N SER A 137 11.25 -8.56 14.62
CA SER A 137 9.84 -8.29 14.46
C SER A 137 9.43 -8.52 13.02
N GLU A 138 8.30 -9.22 12.86
CA GLU A 138 7.89 -9.70 11.55
C GLU A 138 7.65 -8.54 10.59
N PRO A 139 8.15 -8.64 9.34
CA PRO A 139 7.70 -7.86 8.21
C PRO A 139 6.26 -7.31 8.27
N ILE A 140 6.10 -5.99 8.20
CA ILE A 140 4.75 -5.40 7.97
C ILE A 140 4.46 -5.45 6.48
N HIS A 141 3.41 -6.16 6.11
CA HIS A 141 2.93 -6.16 4.73
C HIS A 141 2.14 -4.86 4.44
N ILE A 142 2.19 -4.33 3.22
CA ILE A 142 1.33 -3.25 2.71
C ILE A 142 0.46 -3.76 1.58
N SER A 143 -0.49 -2.99 1.05
CA SER A 143 -1.38 -3.38 -0.04
C SER A 143 -2.01 -2.24 -0.85
N THR A 144 -1.85 -2.18 -2.16
CA THR A 144 -2.42 -1.10 -2.96
C THR A 144 -3.81 -1.39 -3.46
N GLY A 145 -4.81 -0.66 -2.96
CA GLY A 145 -6.17 -0.60 -3.49
C GLY A 145 -6.26 0.29 -4.73
N LEU A 146 -6.91 -0.15 -5.81
CA LEU A 146 -7.14 0.67 -7.01
C LEU A 146 -8.41 0.33 -7.76
N THR A 147 -8.89 1.26 -8.58
CA THR A 147 -9.85 0.98 -9.66
C THR A 147 -9.16 0.86 -11.02
N TYR A 148 -9.73 0.06 -11.91
CA TYR A 148 -9.18 -0.18 -13.26
C TYR A 148 -10.26 -0.69 -14.22
N SER A 149 -9.92 -0.72 -15.50
CA SER A 149 -10.63 -1.40 -16.60
C SER A 149 -9.87 -2.68 -16.98
N GLY A 150 -10.56 -3.82 -17.01
CA GLY A 150 -9.97 -5.11 -17.38
C GLY A 150 -10.08 -5.39 -18.88
N ILE A 151 -9.00 -5.91 -19.46
CA ILE A 151 -9.00 -6.51 -20.80
C ILE A 151 -8.73 -8.00 -20.64
N VAL A 152 -9.67 -8.85 -21.09
CA VAL A 152 -9.46 -10.31 -21.09
C VAL A 152 -8.31 -10.65 -22.03
N ALA A 153 -7.23 -11.21 -21.49
CA ALA A 153 -6.04 -11.58 -22.23
C ALA A 153 -5.22 -12.59 -21.43
N ASN A 154 -4.75 -13.65 -22.09
CA ASN A 154 -3.97 -14.69 -21.43
C ASN A 154 -2.49 -14.53 -21.73
N GLY A 155 -1.64 -14.72 -20.73
CA GLY A 155 -0.21 -14.71 -20.92
C GLY A 155 0.57 -15.08 -19.67
N ASP A 156 1.88 -14.82 -19.71
CA ASP A 156 2.80 -14.95 -18.60
C ASP A 156 3.60 -13.66 -18.47
N SER A 157 3.85 -13.24 -17.23
CA SER A 157 4.85 -12.22 -16.92
C SER A 157 5.55 -12.59 -15.63
N LYS A 158 6.89 -12.47 -15.63
CA LYS A 158 7.75 -12.82 -14.48
C LYS A 158 7.46 -14.22 -13.92
N GLY A 159 7.12 -15.18 -14.80
CA GLY A 159 6.84 -16.57 -14.41
C GLY A 159 5.47 -16.79 -13.76
N LYS A 160 4.57 -15.80 -13.81
CA LYS A 160 3.19 -15.90 -13.34
C LYS A 160 2.22 -15.73 -14.49
N LYS A 161 1.25 -16.65 -14.58
CA LYS A 161 0.17 -16.59 -15.58
C LYS A 161 -0.88 -15.54 -15.21
N TYR A 162 -1.37 -14.83 -16.23
CA TYR A 162 -2.50 -13.91 -16.12
C TYR A 162 -3.59 -14.25 -17.15
N ASP A 163 -4.83 -13.88 -16.86
CA ASP A 163 -5.99 -13.95 -17.78
C ASP A 163 -6.70 -12.61 -17.99
N GLU A 164 -6.17 -11.54 -17.39
CA GLU A 164 -6.65 -10.18 -17.56
C GLU A 164 -5.49 -9.18 -17.49
N ILE A 165 -5.57 -8.11 -18.26
CA ILE A 165 -4.66 -6.96 -18.23
C ILE A 165 -5.40 -5.77 -17.62
N ALA A 166 -4.83 -5.19 -16.56
CA ALA A 166 -5.35 -3.99 -15.94
C ALA A 166 -4.95 -2.74 -16.75
N THR A 167 -5.93 -1.88 -17.05
CA THR A 167 -5.75 -0.62 -17.78
C THR A 167 -6.56 0.50 -17.12
N ASN A 168 -6.28 1.77 -17.45
CA ASN A 168 -7.00 2.93 -16.89
C ASN A 168 -7.01 2.90 -15.35
N MET A 169 -5.84 2.66 -14.76
CA MET A 169 -5.66 2.48 -13.33
C MET A 169 -5.76 3.82 -12.58
N ASP A 170 -6.45 3.79 -11.44
CA ASP A 170 -6.56 4.91 -10.51
C ASP A 170 -6.41 4.38 -9.08
N PHE A 171 -5.29 4.73 -8.44
CA PHE A 171 -4.92 4.20 -7.13
C PHE A 171 -5.71 4.88 -6.01
N ASP A 172 -6.32 4.08 -5.14
CA ASP A 172 -7.16 4.56 -4.05
C ASP A 172 -6.41 4.65 -2.72
N HIS A 173 -5.67 3.61 -2.34
CA HIS A 173 -4.99 3.54 -1.04
C HIS A 173 -3.81 2.57 -1.05
N VAL A 174 -2.96 2.65 -0.03
CA VAL A 174 -1.95 1.64 0.26
C VAL A 174 -2.16 1.13 1.70
N ALA A 175 -2.97 0.09 1.87
CA ALA A 175 -3.30 -0.48 3.16
C ALA A 175 -2.05 -1.04 3.87
N VAL A 176 -2.02 -0.95 5.18
CA VAL A 176 -1.02 -1.57 6.05
C VAL A 176 -1.61 -2.84 6.65
N LEU A 177 -0.94 -3.96 6.49
CA LEU A 177 -1.39 -5.28 6.89
C LEU A 177 -0.48 -5.86 7.98
N LEU A 178 -1.00 -5.92 9.20
CA LEU A 178 -0.29 -6.48 10.34
C LEU A 178 -0.59 -7.98 10.54
N ASP A 179 -1.77 -8.43 10.10
CA ASP A 179 -2.33 -9.75 10.47
C ASP A 179 -2.43 -10.71 9.29
N GLU A 180 -2.23 -10.23 8.06
CA GLU A 180 -2.43 -11.03 6.86
C GLU A 180 -1.34 -10.74 5.81
N PRO A 181 -0.91 -11.76 5.04
CA PRO A 181 0.15 -11.61 4.08
C PRO A 181 -0.31 -10.95 2.78
N GLY A 182 0.71 -10.50 2.05
CA GLY A 182 0.60 -9.96 0.71
C GLY A 182 0.38 -10.92 -0.46
N ALA A 183 -0.32 -10.46 -1.50
CA ALA A 183 -0.41 -11.06 -2.84
C ALA A 183 0.80 -10.71 -3.72
N GLY A 184 1.38 -9.52 -3.51
CA GLY A 184 2.76 -9.21 -3.86
C GLY A 184 3.66 -9.53 -2.68
N THR A 185 4.91 -9.91 -2.96
CA THR A 185 5.90 -10.24 -1.92
C THR A 185 7.23 -9.52 -2.18
N PRO A 186 8.15 -9.45 -1.21
CA PRO A 186 9.52 -8.98 -1.43
C PRO A 186 10.25 -9.73 -2.54
N ASN A 187 9.93 -11.01 -2.74
CA ASN A 187 10.47 -11.80 -3.85
C ASN A 187 9.98 -11.31 -5.21
N ASP A 188 8.81 -10.65 -5.26
CA ASP A 188 8.29 -9.98 -6.45
C ASP A 188 8.82 -8.54 -6.60
N GLY A 189 9.61 -8.06 -5.64
CA GLY A 189 10.19 -6.72 -5.63
C GLY A 189 9.29 -5.63 -5.06
N VAL A 190 8.11 -5.99 -4.55
CA VAL A 190 7.20 -5.14 -3.80
C VAL A 190 7.68 -5.25 -2.34
N GLY A 191 7.99 -4.14 -1.68
CA GLY A 191 8.63 -4.07 -0.35
C GLY A 191 8.28 -2.82 0.39
#